data_AF-A0A0X8V949-F1
#
_entry.id   AF-A0A0X8V949-F1
#
_cell.length_a   1.000
_cell.length_b   1.000
_cell.length_c   1.000
_cell.angle_alpha   90.00
_cell.angle_beta   90.00
_cell.angle_gamma   90.00
#
_symmetry.space_group_name_H-M   'P 1'
#
loop_
_entity.id
_entity.type
_entity.pdbx_description
1 polymer ?
#
loop_
_entity_poly.entity_id
_entity_poly.type
_entity_poly.pdbx_seq_one_letter_code
_entity_poly.pdbx_strand_id
1 'polypeptide(L)'
;MKIKDERVEQSKNKIYGELFQLAYLFVVAAFLVKVLFFKMDLTQCITEYVIMIVAPIYQMVRSRQLGVVLATNLRQQMSPKRNIAGALVGIVFFFLFWLFSGRQVSKEFAISYIVTFCVVFFLARAMFVRLEERRMKKLEQEYGD
;
A
#
# COMPACT_ATOMS: atom_id res chain seq x y z
N MET A 1 -6.84 26.65 30.84
CA MET A 1 -7.12 25.43 30.04
C MET A 1 -7.59 25.90 28.67
N LYS A 2 -6.72 25.92 27.64
CA LYS A 2 -7.14 26.32 26.28
C LYS A 2 -7.94 25.16 25.70
N ILE A 3 -9.22 25.39 25.42
CA ILE A 3 -10.05 24.47 24.64
C ILE A 3 -9.34 24.33 23.29
N LYS A 4 -8.64 23.22 23.11
CA LYS A 4 -7.96 22.88 21.87
C LYS A 4 -9.08 22.50 20.91
N ASP A 5 -9.27 23.32 19.88
CA ASP A 5 -10.41 23.21 18.99
C ASP A 5 -10.27 21.92 18.17
N GLU A 6 -11.06 20.90 18.53
CA GLU A 6 -10.95 19.55 18.00
C GLU A 6 -11.11 19.54 16.47
N ARG A 7 -11.93 20.46 15.94
CA ARG A 7 -12.12 20.66 14.50
C ARG A 7 -10.83 21.12 13.81
N VAL A 8 -10.07 22.02 14.45
CA VAL A 8 -8.80 22.51 13.91
C VAL A 8 -7.76 21.39 13.94
N GLU A 9 -7.71 20.58 14.99
CA GLU A 9 -6.79 19.43 15.08
C GLU A 9 -7.11 18.34 14.05
N GLN A 10 -8.38 17.99 13.87
CA GLN A 10 -8.82 17.07 12.81
C GLN A 10 -8.43 17.57 11.41
N SER A 11 -8.61 18.86 11.15
CA SER A 11 -8.27 19.48 9.87
C SER A 11 -6.75 19.45 9.62
N LYS A 12 -5.94 19.74 10.64
CA LYS A 12 -4.47 19.63 10.56
C LYS A 12 -4.04 18.20 10.30
N ASN A 13 -4.60 17.22 11.02
CA ASN A 13 -4.27 15.81 10.83
C ASN A 13 -4.62 15.32 9.42
N LYS A 14 -5.74 15.81 8.85
CA LYS A 14 -6.11 15.53 7.47
C LYS A 14 -5.09 16.10 6.47
N ILE A 15 -4.71 17.37 6.63
CA ILE A 15 -3.70 18.02 5.76
C ILE A 15 -2.35 17.28 5.84
N TYR A 16 -1.91 16.90 7.05
CA TYR A 16 -0.67 16.11 7.20
C TYR A 16 -0.79 14.71 6.57
N GLY A 17 -1.96 14.08 6.65
CA GLY A 17 -2.22 12.80 5.99
C GLY A 17 -2.15 12.90 4.46
N GLU A 18 -2.77 13.93 3.88
CA GLU A 18 -2.72 14.20 2.44
C GLU A 18 -1.29 14.54 1.97
N LEU A 19 -0.56 15.35 2.73
CA LEU A 19 0.84 15.67 2.46
C LEU A 19 1.73 14.43 2.52
N PHE A 20 1.53 13.56 3.52
CA PHE A 20 2.26 12.31 3.64
C PHE A 20 1.98 11.39 2.44
N GLN A 21 0.72 11.26 2.02
CA GLN A 21 0.34 10.46 0.86
C GLN A 21 1.01 11.00 -0.42
N LEU A 22 1.03 12.32 -0.60
CA LEU A 22 1.69 12.95 -1.73
C LEU A 22 3.21 12.72 -1.71
N ALA A 23 3.86 12.92 -0.56
CA ALA A 23 5.29 12.68 -0.40
C ALA A 23 5.66 11.21 -0.66
N TYR A 24 4.84 10.27 -0.16
CA TYR A 24 5.03 8.85 -0.43
C TYR A 24 4.89 8.53 -1.93
N LEU A 25 3.91 9.12 -2.61
CA LEU A 25 3.75 8.97 -4.06
C LEU A 25 4.97 9.51 -4.83
N PHE A 26 5.55 10.62 -4.40
CA PHE A 26 6.79 11.16 -4.97
C PHE A 26 7.95 10.19 -4.81
N VAL A 27 8.10 9.53 -3.65
CA VAL A 27 9.15 8.52 -3.44
C VAL A 27 8.96 7.32 -4.38
N VAL A 28 7.73 6.83 -4.53
CA VAL A 28 7.42 5.74 -5.47
C VAL A 28 7.72 6.16 -6.91
N ALA A 29 7.34 7.38 -7.31
CA ALA A 29 7.64 7.90 -8.64
C ALA A 29 9.15 8.06 -8.87
N ALA A 30 9.90 8.55 -7.88
CA ALA A 30 11.35 8.67 -7.96
C ALA A 30 12.03 7.30 -8.13
N PHE A 31 11.58 6.29 -7.37
CA PHE A 31 12.04 4.91 -7.53
C PHE A 31 11.78 4.39 -8.95
N LEU A 32 10.57 4.59 -9.47
CA LEU A 32 10.20 4.17 -10.82
C LEU A 32 11.05 4.84 -11.89
N VAL A 33 11.30 6.14 -11.75
CA VAL A 33 12.14 6.87 -12.70
C VAL A 33 13.57 6.33 -12.68
N LYS A 34 14.16 6.11 -11.50
CA LYS A 34 15.51 5.54 -11.36
C LYS A 34 15.64 4.14 -11.96
N VAL A 35 14.67 3.27 -11.69
CA VAL A 35 14.71 1.88 -12.16
C VAL A 35 14.38 1.78 -13.65
N LEU A 36 13.36 2.49 -14.14
CA LEU A 36 12.89 2.35 -15.52
C LEU A 36 13.69 3.19 -16.52
N PHE A 37 14.00 4.45 -16.19
CA PHE A 37 14.69 5.36 -17.14
C PHE A 37 16.20 5.31 -16.99
N PHE A 38 16.70 5.37 -15.74
CA PHE A 38 18.14 5.38 -15.48
C PHE A 38 18.76 3.97 -15.42
N LYS A 39 17.92 2.91 -15.46
CA LYS A 39 18.35 1.49 -15.37
C LYS A 39 19.27 1.23 -14.19
N MET A 40 19.07 1.96 -13.09
CA MET A 40 19.86 1.83 -11.87
C MET A 40 19.48 0.53 -11.16
N ASP A 41 20.47 -0.11 -10.57
CA ASP A 41 20.25 -1.32 -9.79
C ASP A 41 19.54 -1.01 -8.45
N LEU A 42 18.89 -2.02 -7.87
CA LEU A 42 18.15 -1.87 -6.60
C LEU A 42 19.06 -1.40 -5.46
N THR A 43 20.35 -1.75 -5.52
CA THR A 43 21.39 -1.31 -4.58
C THR A 43 21.62 0.20 -4.60
N GLN A 44 21.28 0.88 -5.70
CA GLN A 44 21.40 2.34 -5.82
C GLN A 44 20.09 3.07 -5.46
N CYS A 45 19.01 2.31 -5.25
CA CYS A 45 17.69 2.81 -4.87
C CYS A 45 17.28 2.37 -3.44
N ILE A 46 18.27 2.07 -2.60
CA ILE A 46 18.05 1.57 -1.22
C ILE A 46 17.20 2.56 -0.42
N THR A 47 17.43 3.87 -0.53
CA THR A 47 16.69 4.87 0.24
C THR A 47 15.20 4.85 -0.08
N GLU A 48 14.84 4.87 -1.36
CA GLU A 48 13.44 4.80 -1.78
C GLU A 48 12.80 3.47 -1.36
N TYR A 49 13.54 2.37 -1.54
CA TYR A 49 13.09 1.05 -1.14
C TYR A 49 12.82 0.95 0.37
N VAL A 50 13.75 1.45 1.19
CA VAL A 50 13.63 1.50 2.65
C VAL A 50 12.42 2.33 3.05
N ILE A 51 12.21 3.52 2.46
CA ILE A 51 11.04 4.34 2.76
C ILE A 51 9.74 3.63 2.37
N MET A 52 9.69 3.00 1.20
CA MET A 52 8.52 2.26 0.71
C MET A 52 8.16 1.06 1.60
N ILE A 53 9.11 0.45 2.31
CA ILE A 53 8.87 -0.67 3.21
C ILE A 53 8.62 -0.21 4.65
N VAL A 54 9.46 0.69 5.17
CA VAL A 54 9.40 1.13 6.57
C VAL A 54 8.16 1.98 6.84
N ALA A 55 7.77 2.86 5.91
CA ALA A 55 6.61 3.72 6.09
C ALA A 55 5.30 2.94 6.34
N PRO A 56 4.88 1.96 5.51
CA PRO A 56 3.68 1.19 5.78
C PRO A 56 3.80 0.32 7.04
N ILE A 57 5.00 -0.22 7.35
CA ILE A 57 5.22 -0.99 8.58
C ILE A 57 5.03 -0.10 9.81
N TYR A 58 5.61 1.10 9.82
CA TYR A 58 5.46 2.06 10.91
C TYR A 58 3.98 2.44 11.09
N GLN A 59 3.26 2.73 10.01
CA GLN A 59 1.82 3.01 10.08
C GLN A 59 1.04 1.81 10.66
N MET A 60 1.35 0.59 10.22
CA MET A 60 0.72 -0.62 10.71
C MET A 60 0.95 -0.83 12.22
N VAL A 61 2.20 -0.73 12.68
CA VAL A 61 2.55 -0.89 14.10
C VAL A 61 1.94 0.22 14.95
N ARG A 62 2.10 1.49 14.53
CA ARG A 62 1.61 2.64 15.30
C ARG A 62 0.10 2.67 15.37
N SER A 63 -0.60 2.27 14.30
CA SER A 63 -2.06 2.12 14.34
C SER A 63 -2.52 1.15 15.41
N ARG A 64 -1.79 0.04 15.61
CA ARG A 64 -2.09 -0.97 16.62
C ARG A 64 -1.85 -0.44 18.03
N GLN A 65 -0.73 0.25 18.25
CA GLN A 65 -0.42 0.87 19.54
C GLN A 65 -1.46 1.91 19.97
N LEU A 66 -2.03 2.64 19.01
CA LEU A 66 -3.02 3.69 19.27
C LEU A 66 -4.47 3.16 19.30
N GLY A 67 -4.69 1.86 19.09
CA GLY A 67 -6.05 1.29 18.97
C GLY A 67 -6.85 1.77 17.76
N VAL A 68 -6.25 2.59 16.87
CA VAL A 68 -6.96 3.16 15.72
C VAL A 68 -6.93 2.19 14.55
N VAL A 69 -8.10 1.94 13.96
CA VAL A 69 -8.20 1.22 12.69
C VAL A 69 -8.13 2.21 11.54
N LEU A 70 -7.02 2.18 10.79
CA LEU A 70 -6.83 3.02 9.61
C LEU A 70 -7.82 2.68 8.48
N ALA A 71 -8.38 1.47 8.49
CA ALA A 71 -9.36 1.04 7.50
C ALA A 71 -10.75 1.57 7.88
N THR A 72 -11.02 2.83 7.56
CA THR A 72 -12.31 3.49 7.79
C THR A 72 -13.48 2.82 7.07
N ASN A 73 -13.22 2.04 6.01
CA ASN A 73 -14.24 1.31 5.26
C ASN A 73 -13.72 -0.05 4.73
N LEU A 74 -13.64 -1.06 5.60
CA LEU A 74 -13.32 -2.44 5.18
C LEU A 74 -14.23 -2.92 4.03
N ARG A 75 -15.53 -2.61 4.12
CA ARG A 75 -16.53 -2.95 3.10
C ARG A 75 -16.22 -2.33 1.73
N GLN A 76 -15.67 -1.12 1.70
CA GLN A 76 -15.23 -0.46 0.47
C GLN A 76 -13.87 -0.97 -0.02
N GLN A 77 -12.99 -1.41 0.89
CA GLN A 77 -11.75 -2.13 0.55
C GLN A 77 -12.03 -3.51 -0.07
N MET A 78 -13.16 -4.14 0.26
CA MET A 78 -13.64 -5.38 -0.37
C MET A 78 -14.31 -5.18 -1.73
N SER A 79 -14.44 -3.93 -2.22
CA SER A 79 -15.08 -3.67 -3.50
C SER A 79 -14.37 -4.44 -4.62
N PRO A 80 -15.07 -5.28 -5.39
CA PRO A 80 -14.47 -6.05 -6.48
C PRO A 80 -13.77 -5.11 -7.48
N LYS A 81 -14.31 -3.89 -7.68
CA LYS A 81 -13.70 -2.85 -8.53
C LYS A 81 -12.30 -2.46 -8.07
N ARG A 82 -12.07 -2.32 -6.75
CA ARG A 82 -10.77 -1.91 -6.19
C ARG A 82 -9.76 -3.06 -6.18
N ASN A 83 -10.24 -4.29 -5.99
CA ASN A 83 -9.40 -5.49 -6.10
C ASN A 83 -8.94 -5.70 -7.55
N ILE A 84 -9.85 -5.57 -8.52
CA ILE A 84 -9.54 -5.62 -9.95
C ILE A 84 -8.58 -4.49 -10.32
N ALA A 85 -8.84 -3.26 -9.88
CA ALA A 85 -7.94 -2.13 -10.13
C ALA A 85 -6.52 -2.39 -9.57
N GLY A 86 -6.41 -2.93 -8.35
CA GLY A 86 -5.12 -3.29 -7.77
C GLY A 86 -4.39 -4.39 -8.53
N ALA A 87 -5.10 -5.43 -8.98
CA ALA A 87 -4.54 -6.49 -9.82
C ALA A 87 -4.06 -5.93 -11.18
N LEU A 88 -4.86 -5.08 -11.83
CA LEU A 88 -4.50 -4.43 -13.09
C LEU A 88 -3.26 -3.56 -12.94
N VAL A 89 -3.15 -2.77 -11.86
CA VAL A 89 -1.94 -1.97 -11.59
C VAL A 89 -0.72 -2.87 -11.50
N GLY A 90 -0.79 -3.99 -10.77
CA GLY A 90 0.33 -4.92 -10.68
C GLY A 90 0.73 -5.55 -12.02
N ILE A 91 -0.24 -5.91 -12.85
CA ILE A 91 0.00 -6.42 -14.21
C ILE A 91 0.67 -5.35 -15.09
N VAL A 92 0.19 -4.10 -15.04
CA VAL A 92 0.78 -2.97 -15.78
C VAL A 92 2.22 -2.72 -15.33
N PHE A 93 2.49 -2.75 -14.02
CA PHE A 93 3.85 -2.61 -13.50
C PHE A 93 4.78 -3.70 -13.98
N PHE A 94 4.33 -4.95 -14.03
CA PHE A 94 5.11 -6.05 -14.60
C PHE A 94 5.38 -5.82 -16.09
N PHE A 95 4.39 -5.40 -16.86
CA PHE A 95 4.54 -5.14 -18.29
C PHE A 95 5.53 -4.00 -18.55
N LEU A 96 5.45 -2.91 -17.78
CA LEU A 96 6.43 -1.83 -17.82
C LEU A 96 7.82 -2.34 -17.47
N PHE A 97 7.97 -3.05 -16.35
CA PHE A 97 9.25 -3.63 -15.96
C PHE A 97 9.83 -4.54 -17.05
N TRP A 98 8.99 -5.34 -17.71
CA TRP A 98 9.40 -6.20 -18.81
C TRP A 98 9.90 -5.41 -20.02
N LEU A 99 9.14 -4.41 -20.47
CA LEU A 99 9.54 -3.52 -21.58
C LEU A 99 10.88 -2.83 -21.31
N PHE A 100 11.08 -2.35 -20.08
CA PHE A 100 12.30 -1.61 -19.71
C PHE A 100 13.49 -2.51 -19.39
N SER A 101 13.28 -3.75 -18.95
CA SER A 101 14.35 -4.70 -18.63
C SER A 101 15.08 -5.23 -19.87
N GLY A 102 14.50 -5.11 -21.08
CA GLY A 102 15.10 -5.62 -22.32
C GLY A 102 15.27 -7.15 -22.36
N ARG A 103 14.75 -7.87 -21.37
CA ARG A 103 14.82 -9.33 -21.27
C ARG A 103 13.74 -9.96 -22.12
N GLN A 104 14.13 -10.90 -22.98
CA GLN A 104 13.17 -11.74 -23.67
C GLN A 104 12.65 -12.80 -22.71
N VAL A 105 11.44 -12.56 -22.18
CA VAL A 105 10.72 -13.52 -21.34
C VAL A 105 9.86 -14.37 -22.27
N SER A 106 9.96 -15.71 -22.16
CA SER A 106 9.08 -16.59 -22.94
C SER A 106 7.62 -16.38 -22.53
N LYS A 107 6.70 -16.67 -23.44
CA LYS A 107 5.25 -16.57 -23.17
C LYS A 107 4.86 -17.40 -21.94
N GLU A 108 5.46 -18.58 -21.77
CA GLU A 108 5.21 -19.48 -20.65
C GLU A 108 5.64 -18.86 -19.31
N PHE A 109 6.83 -18.26 -19.24
CA PHE A 109 7.30 -17.56 -18.04
C PHE A 109 6.44 -16.32 -17.71
N ALA A 110 5.99 -15.58 -18.72
CA ALA A 110 5.12 -14.43 -18.52
C ALA A 110 3.74 -14.84 -17.98
N ILE A 111 3.13 -15.90 -18.52
CA ILE A 111 1.86 -16.46 -18.02
C ILE A 111 2.03 -16.95 -16.58
N SER A 112 3.10 -17.72 -16.30
CA SER A 112 3.38 -18.20 -14.95
C SER A 112 3.49 -17.05 -13.97
N TYR A 113 4.21 -15.98 -14.31
CA TYR A 113 4.33 -14.80 -13.46
C TYR A 113 2.98 -14.15 -13.16
N ILE A 114 2.15 -13.91 -14.18
CA ILE A 114 0.84 -13.28 -14.01
C ILE A 114 -0.06 -14.13 -13.11
N VAL A 115 -0.07 -15.45 -13.32
CA VAL A 115 -0.84 -16.39 -12.50
C VAL A 115 -0.34 -16.36 -11.05
N THR A 116 0.98 -16.48 -10.82
CA THR A 116 1.57 -16.41 -9.48
C THR A 116 1.25 -15.09 -8.80
N PHE A 117 1.40 -13.96 -9.50
CA PHE A 117 1.06 -12.64 -8.98
C PHE A 117 -0.40 -12.55 -8.57
N CYS A 118 -1.33 -12.95 -9.44
CA CYS A 118 -2.76 -12.93 -9.14
C CYS A 118 -3.09 -13.76 -7.90
N VAL A 119 -2.58 -15.00 -7.82
CA VAL A 119 -2.81 -15.88 -6.67
C VAL A 119 -2.28 -15.25 -5.38
N VAL A 120 -1.03 -14.79 -5.37
CA VAL A 120 -0.42 -14.16 -4.18
C VAL A 120 -1.16 -12.87 -3.80
N PHE A 121 -1.53 -12.05 -4.78
CA PHE A 121 -2.25 -10.80 -4.55
C PHE A 121 -3.62 -11.05 -3.90
N PHE A 122 -4.41 -11.98 -4.43
CA PHE A 122 -5.73 -12.30 -3.87
C PHE A 122 -5.63 -12.97 -2.49
N LEU A 123 -4.65 -13.85 -2.27
CA LEU A 123 -4.41 -14.46 -0.95
C LEU A 123 -3.99 -13.42 0.09
N ALA A 124 -3.03 -12.56 -0.25
CA ALA A 124 -2.58 -11.48 0.64
C ALA A 124 -3.74 -10.52 0.96
N ARG A 125 -4.58 -10.19 -0.03
CA ARG A 125 -5.79 -9.37 0.17
C ARG A 125 -6.78 -10.05 1.09
N ALA A 126 -7.10 -11.31 0.86
CA ALA A 126 -8.02 -12.07 1.70
C ALA A 126 -7.51 -12.19 3.15
N MET A 127 -6.21 -12.44 3.33
CA MET A 127 -5.58 -12.45 4.65
C MET A 127 -5.64 -11.09 5.34
N PHE A 128 -5.29 -10.02 4.64
CA PHE A 128 -5.34 -8.66 5.16
C PHE A 128 -6.75 -8.29 5.65
N VAL A 129 -7.77 -8.56 4.82
CA VAL A 129 -9.18 -8.29 5.17
C VAL A 129 -9.58 -9.09 6.41
N ARG A 130 -9.27 -10.39 6.47
CA ARG A 130 -9.63 -11.21 7.64
C ARG A 130 -8.93 -10.75 8.94
N LEU A 131 -7.68 -10.31 8.85
CA LEU A 131 -6.96 -9.77 10.00
C LEU A 131 -7.59 -8.48 10.51
N GLU A 132 -7.97 -7.58 9.60
CA GLU A 132 -8.63 -6.32 9.94
C GLU A 132 -10.06 -6.54 10.46
N GLU A 133 -10.84 -7.48 9.90
CA GLU A 133 -12.17 -7.82 10.44
C GLU A 133 -12.11 -8.33 11.88
N ARG A 134 -11.16 -9.23 12.17
CA ARG A 134 -10.96 -9.73 13.53
C ARG A 134 -10.54 -8.62 14.48
N ARG A 135 -9.75 -7.66 13.99
CA ARG A 135 -9.29 -6.51 14.78
C ARG A 135 -10.44 -5.55 15.09
N MET A 136 -11.25 -5.21 14.10
CA MET A 136 -12.44 -4.37 14.27
C MET A 136 -13.37 -4.95 15.34
N LYS A 137 -13.71 -6.25 15.23
CA LYS A 137 -14.57 -6.93 16.20
C LYS A 137 -14.03 -6.90 17.63
N LYS A 138 -12.71 -7.06 17.81
CA LYS A 138 -12.08 -6.97 19.14
C LYS A 138 -12.17 -5.57 19.74
N LEU A 139 -11.96 -4.53 18.93
CA LEU A 139 -12.04 -3.14 19.39
C LEU A 139 -13.49 -2.74 19.69
N GLU A 140 -14.46 -3.19 18.89
CA GLU A 140 -15.88 -3.00 19.19
C GLU A 140 -16.29 -3.67 20.50
N GLN A 141 -15.72 -4.85 20.82
CA GLN A 141 -15.96 -5.53 22.10
C GLN A 141 -15.27 -4.85 23.30
N GLU A 142 -14.12 -4.21 23.09
CA GLU A 142 -13.31 -3.61 24.16
C GLU A 142 -13.74 -2.17 24.51
N TYR A 143 -14.32 -1.43 23.55
CA TYR A 143 -14.67 -0.02 23.70
C TYR A 143 -16.16 0.29 23.38
N GLY A 144 -16.99 -0.72 23.14
CA GLY A 144 -18.38 -0.57 22.74
C GLY A 144 -19.41 -0.52 23.89
N ASP A 145 -18.96 -0.59 25.15
CA ASP A 145 -19.78 -0.43 26.36
C ASP A 145 -19.75 1.02 26.88
#